data_AF-A0A268AD90-F1
#
_entry.id   AF-A0A268AD90-F1
#
_cell.length_a   1.000
_cell.length_b   1.000
_cell.length_c   1.000
_cell.angle_alpha   90.00
_cell.angle_beta   90.00
_cell.angle_gamma   90.00
#
_symmetry.space_group_name_H-M   'P 1'
#
loop_
_entity.id
_entity.type
_entity.pdbx_description
1 polymer ?
#
loop_
_entity_poly.entity_id
_entity_poly.type
_entity_poly.pdbx_seq_one_letter_code
_entity_poly.pdbx_strand_id
1 'polypeptide(L)'
;MNVDLQNALQKFYGYDGFRTGQEEILESVLENHHTLGVLPTGTGKSICYQLPAFMRSGQVIVVSPLLSLMEDQVKQLRARGFKRVAALNSFLDYEDKQQIMRKLQNYDLLYVSPEMLQNDFLINRLQSLHIQLFVVDEAHCISQWGQEFRTDYLRLAEVIRNLGSPPVLALTGTATPEVQVDIQHLLGDLDMDKHIYPMDRENISYFIREVQDQQEKNETMLALLRKIQAPTIIYFSSRNMAESTAAIIRANMPDMPCAYYHGGMENEDRILIQQQFLAGQLQIICCTSAFGMGVDKEDVRLIIHYHLPSDKESFIQEVGRAGRDGEESVSVVLYSPGDWQIPIHLIEQDLPEQGSIQQMLRFLYQRVKAGQLELPSYELLIQHIPISETQWRFLLYQMEKHDIVKGNHLHYKANAWKDFLDQIEKFVGNRKRHKLKQLQRMKEWVYTDSCRRQALFADFQSEVRPAKGRCCDNCGDTLADWQSGLTNAQPERTGWREQLYHLLQQ
;
A
#
# COMPACT_ATOMS: atom_id res chain seq x y z
N MET A 1 -13.27 32.39 7.79
CA MET A 1 -13.63 31.94 9.15
C MET A 1 -12.40 31.24 9.68
N ASN A 2 -11.76 31.75 10.75
CA ASN A 2 -10.68 31.01 11.41
C ASN A 2 -11.34 29.78 12.04
N VAL A 3 -11.18 28.64 11.38
CA VAL A 3 -11.69 27.38 11.86
C VAL A 3 -10.72 26.92 12.94
N ASP A 4 -11.21 26.76 14.16
CA ASP A 4 -10.39 26.29 15.27
C ASP A 4 -10.14 24.78 15.13
N LEU A 5 -9.03 24.45 14.47
CA LEU A 5 -8.62 23.09 14.17
C LEU A 5 -8.37 22.27 15.43
N GLN A 6 -7.80 22.89 16.46
CA GLN A 6 -7.50 22.23 17.72
C GLN A 6 -8.78 21.84 18.48
N ASN A 7 -9.75 22.76 18.55
CA ASN A 7 -11.06 22.45 19.13
C ASN A 7 -11.79 21.35 18.34
N ALA A 8 -11.68 21.34 17.01
CA ALA A 8 -12.28 20.28 16.20
C ALA A 8 -11.62 18.92 16.45
N LEU A 9 -10.29 18.88 16.52
CA LEU A 9 -9.53 17.66 16.83
C LEU A 9 -9.92 17.09 18.19
N GLN A 10 -9.97 17.94 19.22
CA GLN A 10 -10.40 17.53 20.56
C GLN A 10 -11.86 17.06 20.57
N LYS A 11 -12.76 17.79 19.91
CA LYS A 11 -14.18 17.45 19.84
C LYS A 11 -14.45 16.10 19.17
N PHE A 12 -13.78 15.81 18.06
CA PHE A 12 -14.07 14.63 17.24
C PHE A 12 -13.21 13.41 17.59
N TYR A 13 -11.99 13.62 18.06
CA TYR A 13 -11.04 12.54 18.35
C TYR A 13 -10.53 12.51 19.79
N GLY A 14 -10.75 13.58 20.58
CA GLY A 14 -10.26 13.65 21.95
C GLY A 14 -8.75 13.81 22.07
N TYR A 15 -8.05 14.20 20.99
CA TYR A 15 -6.61 14.42 21.02
C TYR A 15 -6.29 15.86 21.42
N ASP A 16 -5.22 16.02 22.21
CA ASP A 16 -4.80 17.33 22.75
C ASP A 16 -4.02 18.19 21.75
N GLY A 17 -3.52 17.58 20.66
CA GLY A 17 -2.77 18.29 19.63
C GLY A 17 -2.49 17.45 18.39
N PHE A 18 -2.13 18.14 17.31
CA PHE A 18 -1.74 17.52 16.04
C PHE A 18 -0.34 16.91 16.12
N ARG A 19 -0.14 15.83 15.36
CA ARG A 19 1.20 15.34 15.05
C ARG A 19 1.80 16.20 13.93
N THR A 20 3.12 16.21 13.85
CA THR A 20 3.87 16.98 12.84
C THR A 20 3.29 16.78 11.44
N GLY A 21 2.92 17.87 10.78
CA GLY A 21 2.44 17.91 9.41
C GLY A 21 0.94 17.71 9.21
N GLN A 22 0.19 17.32 10.23
CA GLN A 22 -1.25 17.19 10.08
C GLN A 22 -1.94 18.54 9.97
N GLU A 23 -1.52 19.51 10.78
CA GLU A 23 -2.15 20.84 10.85
C GLU A 23 -1.93 21.61 9.55
N GLU A 24 -0.70 21.64 9.03
CA GLU A 24 -0.35 22.39 7.82
C GLU A 24 -1.06 21.82 6.58
N ILE A 25 -1.22 20.49 6.50
CA ILE A 25 -2.00 19.85 5.42
C ILE A 25 -3.49 20.22 5.56
N LEU A 26 -4.03 20.19 6.78
CA LEU A 26 -5.41 20.58 7.03
C LEU A 26 -5.66 22.03 6.65
N GLU A 27 -4.77 22.95 7.01
CA GLU A 27 -4.86 24.36 6.63
C GLU A 27 -4.93 24.54 5.12
N SER A 28 -3.99 23.96 4.36
CA SER A 28 -3.96 24.00 2.88
C SER A 28 -5.26 23.46 2.25
N VAL A 29 -5.73 22.30 2.72
CA VAL A 29 -6.98 21.69 2.25
C VAL A 29 -8.20 22.56 2.60
N LEU A 30 -8.21 23.17 3.78
CA LEU A 30 -9.27 24.06 4.21
C LEU A 30 -9.24 25.37 3.39
N GLU A 31 -8.10 25.83 2.91
CA GLU A 31 -8.01 26.96 1.99
C GLU A 31 -8.45 26.62 0.55
N ASN A 32 -8.85 25.36 0.30
CA ASN A 32 -9.25 24.80 -1.00
C ASN A 32 -8.09 24.70 -1.99
N HIS A 33 -6.86 24.58 -1.51
CA HIS A 33 -5.73 24.24 -2.36
C HIS A 33 -5.69 22.74 -2.65
N HIS A 34 -5.08 22.36 -3.77
CA HIS A 34 -4.67 20.96 -3.94
C HIS A 34 -3.42 20.73 -3.10
N THR A 35 -3.31 19.57 -2.46
CA THR A 35 -2.28 19.34 -1.44
C THR A 35 -1.69 17.94 -1.58
N LEU A 36 -0.36 17.85 -1.60
CA LEU A 36 0.38 16.59 -1.54
C LEU A 36 1.03 16.46 -0.17
N GLY A 37 0.54 15.52 0.64
CA GLY A 37 1.09 15.20 1.94
C GLY A 37 1.91 13.92 1.93
N VAL A 38 3.21 14.03 2.20
CA VAL A 38 4.11 12.88 2.38
C VAL A 38 4.46 12.78 3.86
N LEU A 39 3.79 11.85 4.54
CA LEU A 39 3.86 11.67 5.99
C LEU A 39 4.18 10.20 6.31
N PRO A 40 5.14 9.89 7.19
CA PRO A 40 5.51 8.52 7.51
C PRO A 40 4.33 7.66 7.97
N THR A 41 4.44 6.34 7.82
CA THR A 41 3.39 5.42 8.31
C THR A 41 3.21 5.56 9.82
N GLY A 42 1.97 5.36 10.29
CA GLY A 42 1.64 5.53 11.72
C GLY A 42 1.45 6.98 12.18
N THR A 43 1.66 8.01 11.36
CA THR A 43 1.41 9.43 11.73
C THR A 43 -0.08 9.81 11.83
N GLY A 44 -1.01 8.93 11.45
CA GLY A 44 -2.43 9.25 11.45
C GLY A 44 -2.87 10.13 10.28
N LYS A 45 -2.36 9.86 9.07
CA LYS A 45 -2.69 10.58 7.81
C LYS A 45 -4.19 10.74 7.57
N SER A 46 -5.01 9.78 8.04
CA SER A 46 -6.45 9.80 7.82
C SER A 46 -7.15 11.01 8.44
N ILE A 47 -6.60 11.57 9.51
CA ILE A 47 -7.13 12.78 10.15
C ILE A 47 -7.17 13.95 9.17
N CYS A 48 -6.20 14.03 8.25
CA CYS A 48 -6.09 15.13 7.27
C CYS A 48 -7.27 15.20 6.30
N TYR A 49 -8.08 14.14 6.15
CA TYR A 49 -9.30 14.16 5.35
C TYR A 49 -10.58 13.82 6.12
N GLN A 50 -10.50 13.04 7.19
CA GLN A 50 -11.66 12.73 8.02
C GLN A 50 -12.15 13.97 8.76
N LEU A 51 -11.22 14.78 9.28
CA LEU A 51 -11.57 15.98 10.04
C LEU A 51 -12.30 17.03 9.15
N PRO A 52 -11.84 17.36 7.92
CA PRO A 52 -12.60 18.17 6.97
C PRO A 52 -14.00 17.63 6.66
N ALA A 53 -14.14 16.29 6.54
CA ALA A 53 -15.43 15.66 6.27
C ALA A 53 -16.49 15.95 7.34
N PHE A 54 -16.09 16.12 8.60
CA PHE A 54 -17.02 16.36 9.71
C PHE A 54 -17.19 17.84 10.05
N MET A 55 -16.33 18.71 9.52
CA MET A 55 -16.32 20.14 9.82
C MET A 55 -17.02 21.00 8.77
N ARG A 56 -17.09 20.53 7.53
CA ARG A 56 -17.61 21.30 6.40
C ARG A 56 -18.84 20.66 5.79
N SER A 57 -19.65 21.50 5.13
CA SER A 57 -20.76 21.03 4.31
C SER A 57 -20.25 20.56 2.96
N GLY A 58 -20.49 19.30 2.63
CA GLY A 58 -20.05 18.70 1.38
C GLY A 58 -19.54 17.29 1.64
N GLN A 59 -19.47 16.49 0.59
CA GLN A 59 -18.99 15.12 0.69
C GLN A 59 -17.48 15.06 0.42
N VAL A 60 -16.77 14.28 1.23
CA VAL A 60 -15.38 13.89 0.99
C VAL A 60 -15.37 12.51 0.36
N ILE A 61 -14.75 12.40 -0.81
CA ILE A 61 -14.53 11.12 -1.49
C ILE A 61 -13.10 10.68 -1.21
N VAL A 62 -12.91 9.46 -0.73
CA VAL A 62 -11.59 8.88 -0.49
C VAL A 62 -11.38 7.68 -1.39
N VAL A 63 -10.45 7.81 -2.33
CA VAL A 63 -9.96 6.71 -3.14
C VAL A 63 -8.87 5.98 -2.37
N SER A 64 -9.06 4.69 -2.11
CA SER A 64 -8.08 3.86 -1.40
C SER A 64 -7.80 2.56 -2.17
N PRO A 65 -6.54 2.05 -2.18
CA PRO A 65 -6.21 0.87 -2.98
C PRO A 65 -6.73 -0.42 -2.36
N LEU A 66 -6.91 -0.48 -1.04
CA LEU A 66 -7.25 -1.72 -0.37
C LEU A 66 -8.67 -1.71 0.17
N LEU A 67 -9.46 -2.65 -0.32
CA LEU A 67 -10.85 -2.82 0.09
C LEU A 67 -10.95 -3.14 1.59
N SER A 68 -10.04 -3.96 2.12
CA SER A 68 -9.96 -4.26 3.55
C SER A 68 -9.69 -3.02 4.39
N LEU A 69 -8.79 -2.14 3.95
CA LEU A 69 -8.49 -0.89 4.64
C LEU A 69 -9.71 0.03 4.68
N MET A 70 -10.45 0.14 3.56
CA MET A 70 -11.68 0.93 3.51
C MET A 70 -12.71 0.43 4.53
N GLU A 71 -12.96 -0.88 4.57
CA GLU A 71 -13.93 -1.47 5.51
C GLU A 71 -13.51 -1.26 6.97
N ASP A 72 -12.23 -1.44 7.28
CA ASP A 72 -11.70 -1.24 8.63
C ASP A 72 -11.84 0.23 9.07
N GLN A 73 -11.55 1.19 8.19
CA GLN A 73 -11.75 2.62 8.47
C GLN A 73 -13.22 2.95 8.73
N VAL A 74 -14.14 2.44 7.89
CA VAL A 74 -15.58 2.66 8.07
C VAL A 74 -16.08 2.05 9.38
N LYS A 75 -15.66 0.81 9.71
CA LYS A 75 -16.02 0.15 10.96
C LYS A 75 -15.54 0.94 12.18
N GLN A 76 -14.28 1.38 12.17
CA GLN A 76 -13.69 2.18 13.25
C GLN A 76 -14.42 3.53 13.43
N LEU A 77 -14.71 4.23 12.33
CA LEU A 77 -15.45 5.50 12.38
C LEU A 77 -16.88 5.30 12.88
N ARG A 78 -17.59 4.27 12.41
CA ARG A 78 -18.96 3.96 12.88
C ARG A 78 -18.98 3.59 14.35
N ALA A 79 -18.00 2.82 14.83
CA ALA A 79 -17.86 2.47 16.24
C ALA A 79 -17.63 3.71 17.12
N ARG A 80 -16.95 4.74 16.59
CA ARG A 80 -16.77 6.05 17.25
C ARG A 80 -17.98 6.98 17.12
N GLY A 81 -19.09 6.52 16.54
CA GLY A 81 -20.33 7.30 16.40
C GLY A 81 -20.47 8.07 15.08
N PHE A 82 -19.50 8.03 14.18
CA PHE A 82 -19.59 8.65 12.86
C PHE A 82 -20.42 7.79 11.90
N LYS A 83 -21.75 7.94 11.97
CA LYS A 83 -22.71 7.10 11.21
C LYS A 83 -22.80 7.48 9.72
N ARG A 84 -22.40 8.69 9.35
CA ARG A 84 -22.48 9.24 7.98
C ARG A 84 -21.23 8.90 7.16
N VAL A 85 -20.76 7.66 7.29
CA VAL A 85 -19.57 7.12 6.60
C VAL A 85 -19.91 5.79 5.93
N ALA A 86 -19.44 5.59 4.70
CA ALA A 86 -19.61 4.35 3.96
C ALA A 86 -18.38 4.00 3.10
N ALA A 87 -18.24 2.72 2.75
CA ALA A 87 -17.32 2.23 1.74
C ALA A 87 -18.12 1.67 0.57
N LEU A 88 -17.70 1.96 -0.66
CA LEU A 88 -18.27 1.40 -1.87
C LEU A 88 -17.15 0.70 -2.66
N ASN A 89 -17.21 -0.63 -2.69
CA ASN A 89 -16.19 -1.49 -3.29
C ASN A 89 -16.82 -2.78 -3.84
N SER A 90 -16.01 -3.65 -4.43
CA SER A 90 -16.48 -4.92 -4.99
C SER A 90 -16.90 -5.98 -3.96
N PHE A 91 -16.44 -5.89 -2.70
CA PHE A 91 -16.76 -6.87 -1.64
C PHE A 91 -18.21 -6.81 -1.15
N LEU A 92 -18.86 -5.65 -1.27
CA LEU A 92 -20.26 -5.54 -0.91
C LEU A 92 -21.15 -6.35 -1.85
N ASP A 93 -22.20 -6.95 -1.30
CA ASP A 93 -23.22 -7.58 -2.12
C ASP A 93 -24.03 -6.54 -2.91
N TYR A 94 -24.90 -7.03 -3.80
CA TYR A 94 -25.69 -6.16 -4.66
C TYR A 94 -26.67 -5.27 -3.87
N GLU A 95 -27.27 -5.80 -2.80
CA GLU A 95 -28.27 -5.09 -2.02
C GLU A 95 -27.63 -3.95 -1.22
N ASP A 96 -26.50 -4.21 -0.56
CA ASP A 96 -25.72 -3.21 0.18
C ASP A 96 -25.22 -2.09 -0.74
N LYS A 97 -24.68 -2.45 -1.91
CA LYS A 97 -24.30 -1.47 -2.94
C LYS A 97 -25.47 -0.58 -3.33
N GLN A 98 -26.64 -1.17 -3.60
CA GLN A 98 -27.85 -0.40 -3.93
C GLN A 98 -28.29 0.50 -2.78
N GLN A 99 -28.22 0.04 -1.53
CA GLN A 99 -28.61 0.84 -0.37
C GLN A 99 -27.71 2.05 -0.20
N ILE A 100 -26.38 1.88 -0.32
CA ILE A 100 -25.41 2.98 -0.26
C ILE A 100 -25.68 3.96 -1.40
N MET A 101 -25.85 3.44 -2.62
CA MET A 101 -26.11 4.24 -3.82
C MET A 101 -27.37 5.11 -3.71
N ARG A 102 -28.45 4.59 -3.10
CA ARG A 102 -29.70 5.34 -2.86
C ARG A 102 -29.55 6.43 -1.81
N LYS A 103 -28.59 6.29 -0.89
CA LYS A 103 -28.37 7.19 0.25
C LYS A 103 -27.08 8.01 0.11
N LEU A 104 -26.50 8.13 -1.09
CA LEU A 104 -25.20 8.80 -1.30
C LEU A 104 -25.11 10.19 -0.67
N GLN A 105 -26.16 11.00 -0.81
CA GLN A 105 -26.26 12.35 -0.24
C GLN A 105 -26.25 12.42 1.30
N ASN A 106 -26.45 11.28 1.98
CA ASN A 106 -26.51 11.20 3.43
C ASN A 106 -25.14 10.90 4.07
N TYR A 107 -24.11 10.62 3.27
CA TYR A 107 -22.76 10.34 3.75
C TYR A 107 -21.88 11.58 3.62
N ASP A 108 -21.16 11.93 4.69
CA ASP A 108 -20.18 13.02 4.69
C ASP A 108 -18.82 12.52 4.18
N LEU A 109 -18.52 11.24 4.40
CA LEU A 109 -17.29 10.58 3.98
C LEU A 109 -17.61 9.28 3.24
N LEU A 110 -17.16 9.17 2.00
CA LEU A 110 -17.35 8.00 1.16
C LEU A 110 -15.99 7.45 0.71
N TYR A 111 -15.63 6.29 1.22
CA TYR A 111 -14.51 5.51 0.69
C TYR A 111 -14.96 4.82 -0.61
N VAL A 112 -14.20 4.93 -1.69
CA VAL A 112 -14.52 4.30 -2.98
C VAL A 112 -13.27 3.64 -3.55
N SER A 113 -13.43 2.46 -4.15
CA SER A 113 -12.32 1.84 -4.87
C SER A 113 -12.16 2.47 -6.28
N PRO A 114 -10.95 2.55 -6.85
CA PRO A 114 -10.74 3.12 -8.19
C PRO A 114 -11.64 2.51 -9.27
N GLU A 115 -11.87 1.20 -9.17
CA GLU A 115 -12.68 0.42 -10.11
C GLU A 115 -14.17 0.82 -10.03
N MET A 116 -14.68 1.18 -8.84
CA MET A 116 -16.07 1.65 -8.69
C MET A 116 -16.29 3.02 -9.31
N LEU A 117 -15.25 3.88 -9.35
CA LEU A 117 -15.32 5.19 -10.00
C LEU A 117 -15.36 5.10 -11.53
N GLN A 118 -15.19 3.91 -12.11
CA GLN A 118 -15.43 3.68 -13.55
C GLN A 118 -16.91 3.46 -13.90
N ASN A 119 -17.78 3.43 -12.90
CA ASN A 119 -19.21 3.24 -13.09
C ASN A 119 -19.91 4.57 -13.39
N ASP A 120 -20.37 4.75 -14.64
CA ASP A 120 -21.08 5.96 -15.07
C ASP A 120 -22.29 6.31 -14.21
N PHE A 121 -23.03 5.31 -13.70
CA PHE A 121 -24.18 5.55 -12.83
C PHE A 121 -23.75 6.21 -11.50
N LEU A 122 -22.63 5.76 -10.93
CA LEU A 122 -22.07 6.37 -9.72
C LEU A 122 -21.59 7.79 -10.01
N ILE A 123 -20.83 7.99 -11.09
CA ILE A 123 -20.30 9.30 -11.46
C ILE A 123 -21.44 10.31 -11.69
N ASN A 124 -22.47 9.95 -12.45
CA ASN A 124 -23.64 10.81 -12.69
C ASN A 124 -24.36 11.21 -11.38
N ARG A 125 -24.40 10.30 -10.39
CA ARG A 125 -24.95 10.60 -9.07
C ARG A 125 -24.06 11.56 -8.29
N LEU A 126 -22.76 11.30 -8.24
CA LEU A 126 -21.79 12.14 -7.52
C LEU A 126 -21.70 13.56 -8.10
N GLN A 127 -21.87 13.70 -9.42
CA GLN A 127 -21.94 15.00 -10.10
C GLN A 127 -23.08 15.91 -9.60
N SER A 128 -24.17 15.33 -9.11
CA SER A 128 -25.28 16.08 -8.54
C SER A 128 -25.06 16.50 -7.08
N LEU A 129 -23.96 16.07 -6.46
CA LEU A 129 -23.60 16.35 -5.07
C LEU A 129 -22.48 17.39 -5.00
N HIS A 130 -22.43 18.12 -3.90
CA HIS A 130 -21.30 19.00 -3.61
C HIS A 130 -20.14 18.18 -3.03
N ILE A 131 -19.13 17.91 -3.86
CA ILE A 131 -17.88 17.28 -3.44
C ILE A 131 -16.93 18.39 -2.98
N GLN A 132 -16.59 18.40 -1.70
CA GLN A 132 -15.73 19.44 -1.12
C GLN A 132 -14.25 19.07 -1.15
N LEU A 133 -13.94 17.77 -1.19
CA LEU A 133 -12.58 17.26 -1.19
C LEU A 133 -12.55 15.88 -1.85
N PHE A 134 -11.61 15.72 -2.76
CA PHE A 134 -11.28 14.43 -3.38
C PHE A 134 -9.92 13.96 -2.87
N VAL A 135 -9.89 12.82 -2.20
CA VAL A 135 -8.71 12.30 -1.54
C VAL A 135 -8.22 11.08 -2.29
N VAL A 136 -6.92 11.02 -2.52
CA VAL A 136 -6.24 9.79 -2.94
C VAL A 136 -5.33 9.35 -1.81
N ASP A 137 -5.76 8.31 -1.10
CA ASP A 137 -4.97 7.68 -0.06
C ASP A 137 -3.97 6.70 -0.67
N GLU A 138 -2.80 6.58 -0.06
CA GLU A 138 -1.65 5.84 -0.59
C GLU A 138 -1.34 6.20 -2.06
N ALA A 139 -1.28 7.50 -2.35
CA ALA A 139 -1.14 8.07 -3.69
C ALA A 139 0.08 7.57 -4.47
N HIS A 140 1.12 7.03 -3.81
CA HIS A 140 2.22 6.35 -4.48
C HIS A 140 1.75 5.18 -5.37
N CYS A 141 0.61 4.54 -5.04
CA CYS A 141 0.00 3.50 -5.86
C CYS A 141 -0.39 4.02 -7.25
N ILE A 142 -0.68 5.30 -7.44
CA ILE A 142 -0.98 5.85 -8.77
C ILE A 142 0.25 5.73 -9.69
N SER A 143 1.44 6.09 -9.19
CA SER A 143 2.70 5.98 -9.94
C SER A 143 3.18 4.52 -10.05
N GLN A 144 3.11 3.75 -8.95
CA GLN A 144 3.65 2.39 -8.88
C GLN A 144 2.71 1.34 -9.51
N TRP A 145 1.42 1.36 -9.16
CA TRP A 145 0.43 0.35 -9.57
C TRP A 145 -0.41 0.81 -10.75
N GLY A 146 -0.68 2.12 -10.89
CA GLY A 146 -1.51 2.66 -11.96
C GLY A 146 -1.02 2.22 -13.34
N GLN A 147 0.30 2.16 -13.53
CA GLN A 147 0.88 1.82 -14.81
C GLN A 147 0.89 0.32 -15.15
N GLU A 148 0.66 -0.59 -14.19
CA GLU A 148 0.95 -2.04 -14.39
C GLU A 148 -0.05 -2.99 -13.70
N PHE A 149 -0.58 -2.63 -12.53
CA PHE A 149 -1.38 -3.52 -11.69
C PHE A 149 -2.85 -3.08 -11.56
N ARG A 150 -3.11 -1.77 -11.46
CA ARG A 150 -4.46 -1.19 -11.31
C ARG A 150 -4.64 0.06 -12.16
N THR A 151 -4.89 -0.15 -13.44
CA THR A 151 -5.00 0.91 -14.46
C THR A 151 -6.14 1.90 -14.20
N ASP A 152 -7.14 1.53 -13.40
CA ASP A 152 -8.22 2.42 -12.95
C ASP A 152 -7.71 3.68 -12.24
N TYR A 153 -6.54 3.61 -11.57
CA TYR A 153 -5.90 4.78 -10.97
C TYR A 153 -5.52 5.85 -11.99
N LEU A 154 -5.19 5.47 -13.22
CA LEU A 154 -4.80 6.40 -14.27
C LEU A 154 -5.99 7.21 -14.81
N ARG A 155 -7.22 6.79 -14.49
CA ARG A 155 -8.46 7.45 -14.91
C ARG A 155 -8.98 8.44 -13.86
N LEU A 156 -8.32 8.57 -12.70
CA LEU A 156 -8.75 9.47 -11.63
C LEU A 156 -8.77 10.94 -12.06
N ALA A 157 -7.83 11.38 -12.91
CA ALA A 157 -7.84 12.76 -13.41
C ALA A 157 -9.13 13.09 -14.18
N GLU A 158 -9.68 12.14 -14.93
CA GLU A 158 -10.97 12.32 -15.62
C GLU A 158 -12.13 12.35 -14.64
N VAL A 159 -12.12 11.46 -13.64
CA VAL A 159 -13.12 11.47 -12.57
C VAL A 159 -13.13 12.81 -11.83
N ILE A 160 -11.97 13.33 -11.45
CA ILE A 160 -11.84 14.63 -10.77
C ILE A 160 -12.48 15.75 -11.63
N ARG A 161 -12.18 15.81 -12.93
CA ARG A 161 -12.79 16.77 -13.85
C ARG A 161 -14.31 16.60 -13.94
N ASN A 162 -14.78 15.36 -14.06
CA ASN A 162 -16.20 15.06 -14.15
C ASN A 162 -16.95 15.48 -12.88
N LEU A 163 -16.32 15.44 -11.71
CA LEU A 163 -16.88 15.88 -10.43
C LEU A 163 -16.80 17.40 -10.20
N GLY A 164 -16.44 18.18 -11.21
CA GLY A 164 -16.35 19.64 -11.11
C GLY A 164 -15.02 20.15 -10.55
N SER A 165 -13.96 19.34 -10.59
CA SER A 165 -12.61 19.67 -10.13
C SER A 165 -12.55 20.15 -8.66
N PRO A 166 -13.02 19.35 -7.70
CA PRO A 166 -12.88 19.68 -6.28
C PRO A 166 -11.39 19.78 -5.87
N PRO A 167 -11.07 20.42 -4.73
CA PRO A 167 -9.75 20.33 -4.11
C PRO A 167 -9.31 18.87 -3.98
N VAL A 168 -8.02 18.61 -4.23
CA VAL A 168 -7.46 17.26 -4.28
C VAL A 168 -6.39 17.11 -3.22
N LEU A 169 -6.56 16.13 -2.33
CA LEU A 169 -5.57 15.77 -1.33
C LEU A 169 -4.97 14.40 -1.69
N ALA A 170 -3.68 14.38 -2.04
CA ALA A 170 -2.92 13.15 -2.24
C ALA A 170 -2.08 12.86 -0.99
N LEU A 171 -2.24 11.68 -0.39
CA LEU A 171 -1.53 11.28 0.82
C LEU A 171 -0.72 10.01 0.59
N THR A 172 0.52 9.97 1.09
CA THR A 172 1.35 8.76 0.99
C THR A 172 2.37 8.65 2.14
N GLY A 173 2.72 7.42 2.49
CA GLY A 173 3.80 7.09 3.42
C GLY A 173 5.20 7.38 2.89
N THR A 174 5.41 7.10 1.61
CA THR A 174 6.72 7.08 0.97
C THR A 174 6.59 7.55 -0.48
N ALA A 175 7.29 8.62 -0.84
CA ALA A 175 7.38 9.09 -2.22
C ALA A 175 8.69 9.84 -2.45
N THR A 176 9.51 9.32 -3.37
CA THR A 176 10.69 10.04 -3.88
C THR A 176 10.25 11.29 -4.66
N PRO A 177 11.15 12.26 -4.90
CA PRO A 177 10.83 13.43 -5.72
C PRO A 177 10.26 13.08 -7.11
N GLU A 178 10.76 12.01 -7.73
CA GLU A 178 10.24 11.48 -9.01
C GLU A 178 8.79 11.02 -8.86
N VAL A 179 8.47 10.23 -7.82
CA VAL A 179 7.10 9.75 -7.54
C VAL A 179 6.15 10.92 -7.22
N GLN A 180 6.62 11.97 -6.55
CA GLN A 180 5.79 13.15 -6.27
C GLN A 180 5.37 13.87 -7.56
N VAL A 181 6.31 14.04 -8.50
CA VAL A 181 6.02 14.62 -9.83
C VAL A 181 5.05 13.73 -10.60
N ASP A 182 5.27 12.42 -10.59
CA ASP A 182 4.35 11.46 -11.24
C ASP A 182 2.93 11.55 -10.68
N ILE A 183 2.76 11.66 -9.36
CA ILE A 183 1.44 11.80 -8.72
C ILE A 183 0.74 13.06 -9.23
N GLN A 184 1.42 14.21 -9.26
CA GLN A 184 0.84 15.46 -9.76
C GLN A 184 0.43 15.35 -11.22
N HIS A 185 1.31 14.78 -12.06
CA HIS A 185 1.04 14.60 -13.49
C HIS A 185 -0.17 13.68 -13.72
N LEU A 186 -0.21 12.53 -13.05
CA LEU A 186 -1.26 11.53 -13.22
C LEU A 186 -2.62 11.97 -12.65
N LEU A 187 -2.64 12.93 -11.73
CA LEU A 187 -3.86 13.57 -11.23
C LEU A 187 -4.32 14.77 -12.06
N GLY A 188 -3.66 15.04 -13.19
CA GLY A 188 -4.06 16.08 -14.16
C GLY A 188 -3.24 17.37 -14.07
N ASP A 189 -1.94 17.26 -13.81
CA ASP A 189 -1.00 18.38 -13.72
C ASP A 189 -1.44 19.46 -12.71
N LEU A 190 -1.98 19.00 -11.57
CA LEU A 190 -2.46 19.89 -10.52
C LEU A 190 -1.29 20.64 -9.85
N ASP A 191 -1.49 21.94 -9.63
CA ASP A 191 -0.62 22.74 -8.78
C ASP A 191 -0.93 22.42 -7.31
N MET A 192 -0.03 21.69 -6.65
CA MET A 192 -0.26 21.12 -5.32
C MET A 192 0.72 21.69 -4.30
N ASP A 193 0.20 22.19 -3.18
CA ASP A 193 0.98 22.52 -1.99
C ASP A 193 1.65 21.25 -1.45
N LYS A 194 2.98 21.27 -1.35
CA LYS A 194 3.75 20.08 -0.93
C LYS A 194 4.14 20.17 0.52
N HIS A 195 3.64 19.24 1.32
CA HIS A 195 4.01 19.07 2.72
C HIS A 195 4.74 17.73 2.88
N ILE A 196 6.07 17.79 2.86
CA ILE A 196 6.95 16.62 2.83
C ILE A 196 7.70 16.54 4.16
N TYR A 197 7.49 15.45 4.89
CA TYR A 197 8.11 15.23 6.19
C TYR A 197 9.08 14.03 6.15
N PRO A 198 10.13 14.03 7.00
CA PRO A 198 11.09 12.93 7.06
C PRO A 198 10.40 11.58 7.33
N MET A 199 10.75 10.57 6.54
CA MET A 199 10.24 9.20 6.65
C MET A 199 11.00 8.37 7.68
N ASP A 200 12.24 8.79 7.95
CA ASP A 200 13.13 8.12 8.91
C ASP A 200 12.55 8.09 10.33
N ARG A 201 12.75 6.96 10.99
CA ARG A 201 12.29 6.69 12.35
C ARG A 201 13.49 6.40 13.22
N GLU A 202 13.78 7.34 14.11
CA GLU A 202 14.96 7.33 14.99
C GLU A 202 15.05 6.10 15.91
N ASN A 203 13.92 5.43 16.16
CA ASN A 203 13.80 4.26 17.03
C ASN A 203 13.99 2.91 16.31
N ILE A 204 14.21 2.89 14.99
CA ILE A 204 14.42 1.64 14.22
C ILE A 204 15.89 1.48 13.86
N SER A 205 16.50 0.37 14.26
CA SER A 205 17.87 0.01 13.87
C SER A 205 17.89 -0.96 12.69
N TYR A 206 18.89 -0.81 11.82
CA TYR A 206 18.98 -1.57 10.56
C TYR A 206 20.19 -2.50 10.55
N PHE A 207 19.97 -3.78 10.25
CA PHE A 207 21.02 -4.79 10.20
C PHE A 207 20.90 -5.64 8.94
N ILE A 208 22.04 -6.02 8.39
CA ILE A 208 22.12 -7.08 7.39
C ILE A 208 22.91 -8.25 7.97
N ARG A 209 22.40 -9.45 7.74
CA ARG A 209 23.03 -10.70 8.10
C ARG A 209 23.24 -11.50 6.84
N GLU A 210 24.48 -11.52 6.39
CA GLU A 210 24.91 -12.39 5.30
C GLU A 210 24.97 -13.83 5.80
N VAL A 211 24.37 -14.73 5.04
CA VAL A 211 24.33 -16.17 5.29
C VAL A 211 24.62 -16.90 3.99
N GLN A 212 25.09 -18.14 4.07
CA GLN A 212 25.54 -18.92 2.92
C GLN A 212 24.36 -19.42 2.09
N ASP A 213 23.30 -19.89 2.75
CA ASP A 213 22.19 -20.55 2.08
C ASP A 213 20.87 -20.47 2.88
N GLN A 214 19.85 -21.12 2.33
CA GLN A 214 18.51 -21.22 2.91
C GLN A 214 18.48 -21.93 4.26
N GLN A 215 19.38 -22.89 4.51
CA GLN A 215 19.44 -23.59 5.79
C GLN A 215 19.98 -22.64 6.86
N GLU A 216 21.07 -21.93 6.58
CA GLU A 216 21.63 -20.94 7.50
C GLU A 216 20.68 -19.76 7.74
N LYS A 217 19.87 -19.36 6.74
CA LYS A 217 18.76 -18.42 6.95
C LYS A 217 17.78 -18.89 8.02
N ASN A 218 17.32 -20.15 7.94
CA ASN A 218 16.40 -20.71 8.92
C ASN A 218 17.03 -20.75 10.32
N GLU A 219 18.29 -21.19 10.42
CA GLU A 219 19.02 -21.26 11.69
C GLU A 219 19.20 -19.87 12.30
N THR A 220 19.59 -18.88 11.50
CA THR A 220 19.75 -17.48 11.93
C THR A 220 18.43 -16.86 12.35
N MET A 221 17.36 -17.06 11.56
CA MET A 221 16.02 -16.60 11.90
C MET A 221 15.55 -17.17 13.25
N LEU A 222 15.69 -18.48 13.46
CA LEU A 222 15.32 -19.11 14.72
C LEU A 222 16.19 -18.59 15.88
N ALA A 223 17.49 -18.36 15.67
CA ALA A 223 18.35 -17.77 16.70
C ALA A 223 17.90 -16.35 17.09
N LEU A 224 17.51 -15.52 16.12
CA LEU A 224 16.97 -14.18 16.36
C LEU A 224 15.65 -14.23 17.14
N LEU A 225 14.72 -15.08 16.74
CA LEU A 225 13.42 -15.23 17.41
C LEU A 225 13.56 -15.74 18.85
N ARG A 226 14.50 -16.65 19.13
CA ARG A 226 14.78 -17.10 20.52
C ARG A 226 15.30 -15.98 21.40
N LYS A 227 16.09 -15.09 20.80
CA LYS A 227 16.77 -14.01 21.49
C LYS A 227 15.88 -12.79 21.72
N ILE A 228 15.06 -12.47 20.72
CA ILE A 228 14.17 -11.33 20.70
C ILE A 228 12.74 -11.87 20.74
N GLN A 229 12.29 -12.20 21.95
CA GLN A 229 10.92 -12.67 22.19
C GLN A 229 9.96 -11.48 22.20
N ALA A 230 9.55 -11.04 21.03
CA ALA A 230 8.66 -9.90 20.88
C ALA A 230 7.81 -9.99 19.61
N PRO A 231 6.74 -9.18 19.49
CA PRO A 231 5.92 -9.16 18.27
C PRO A 231 6.77 -8.94 17.02
N THR A 232 6.69 -9.89 16.10
CA THR A 232 7.59 -10.02 14.95
C THR A 232 6.82 -10.18 13.64
N ILE A 233 7.29 -9.49 12.60
CA ILE A 233 6.81 -9.67 11.22
C ILE A 233 7.98 -10.21 10.37
N ILE A 234 7.74 -11.26 9.59
CA ILE A 234 8.74 -11.88 8.71
C ILE A 234 8.25 -11.81 7.26
N TYR A 235 8.96 -11.08 6.41
CA TYR A 235 8.60 -10.86 5.01
C TYR A 235 9.23 -11.87 4.05
N PHE A 236 8.38 -12.41 3.17
CA PHE A 236 8.73 -13.38 2.13
C PHE A 236 8.16 -12.94 0.78
N SER A 237 8.91 -13.19 -0.30
CA SER A 237 8.40 -13.01 -1.66
C SER A 237 7.45 -14.11 -2.17
N SER A 238 7.29 -15.23 -1.44
CA SER A 238 6.48 -16.38 -1.88
C SER A 238 5.50 -16.85 -0.80
N ARG A 239 4.28 -17.21 -1.21
CA ARG A 239 3.21 -17.74 -0.33
C ARG A 239 3.64 -19.05 0.32
N ASN A 240 4.13 -19.98 -0.49
CA ASN A 240 4.61 -21.28 -0.03
C ASN A 240 5.75 -21.15 0.97
N MET A 241 6.62 -20.16 0.79
CA MET A 241 7.72 -19.88 1.73
C MET A 241 7.20 -19.33 3.06
N ALA A 242 6.25 -18.39 3.03
CA ALA A 242 5.61 -17.89 4.25
C ALA A 242 4.92 -19.02 5.03
N GLU A 243 4.19 -19.90 4.34
CA GLU A 243 3.49 -21.04 4.95
C GLU A 243 4.47 -22.07 5.55
N SER A 244 5.45 -22.51 4.76
CA SER A 244 6.43 -23.52 5.19
C SER A 244 7.32 -23.03 6.33
N THR A 245 7.78 -21.77 6.29
CA THR A 245 8.56 -21.20 7.38
C THR A 245 7.73 -20.99 8.64
N ALA A 246 6.44 -20.62 8.52
CA ALA A 246 5.55 -20.58 9.69
C ALA A 246 5.39 -21.96 10.34
N ALA A 247 5.35 -23.04 9.55
CA ALA A 247 5.35 -24.41 10.09
C ALA A 247 6.65 -24.76 10.82
N ILE A 248 7.81 -24.37 10.27
CA ILE A 248 9.12 -24.55 10.92
C ILE A 248 9.16 -23.81 12.27
N ILE A 249 8.68 -22.57 12.31
CA ILE A 249 8.65 -21.77 13.55
C ILE A 249 7.74 -22.43 14.59
N ARG A 250 6.51 -22.83 14.21
CA ARG A 250 5.58 -23.52 15.13
C ARG A 250 6.17 -24.81 15.69
N ALA A 251 6.93 -25.56 14.90
CA ALA A 251 7.57 -26.81 15.35
C ALA A 251 8.73 -26.55 16.32
N ASN A 252 9.45 -25.44 16.19
CA ASN A 252 10.64 -25.12 16.99
C ASN A 252 10.37 -24.21 18.19
N MET A 253 9.23 -23.49 18.20
CA MET A 253 8.86 -22.49 19.20
C MET A 253 7.36 -22.55 19.52
N PRO A 254 6.88 -23.63 20.17
CA PRO A 254 5.45 -23.78 20.49
C PRO A 254 4.91 -22.67 21.41
N ASP A 255 5.78 -22.03 22.18
CA ASP A 255 5.43 -20.93 23.10
C ASP A 255 5.32 -19.56 22.43
N MET A 256 5.67 -19.45 21.14
CA MET A 256 5.50 -18.23 20.33
C MET A 256 4.46 -18.46 19.23
N PRO A 257 3.18 -18.11 19.46
CA PRO A 257 2.12 -18.30 18.48
C PRO A 257 2.47 -17.62 17.14
N CYS A 258 2.50 -18.42 16.08
CA CYS A 258 2.92 -18.00 14.75
C CYS A 258 1.88 -18.38 13.69
N ALA A 259 1.48 -17.41 12.88
CA ALA A 259 0.61 -17.61 11.71
C ALA A 259 1.30 -17.15 10.42
N TYR A 260 0.66 -17.42 9.28
CA TYR A 260 1.07 -16.88 7.99
C TYR A 260 -0.02 -15.98 7.40
N TYR A 261 0.37 -15.04 6.54
CA TYR A 261 -0.56 -14.13 5.86
C TYR A 261 -0.14 -13.85 4.42
N HIS A 262 -1.02 -14.12 3.45
CA HIS A 262 -0.79 -13.75 2.04
C HIS A 262 -2.10 -13.56 1.26
N GLY A 263 -1.99 -12.95 0.07
CA GLY A 263 -3.15 -12.65 -0.79
C GLY A 263 -3.91 -13.86 -1.34
N GLY A 264 -3.36 -15.07 -1.23
CA GLY A 264 -4.05 -16.33 -1.59
C GLY A 264 -4.94 -16.94 -0.50
N MET A 265 -5.01 -16.34 0.70
CA MET A 265 -5.87 -16.82 1.78
C MET A 265 -7.30 -16.29 1.63
N GLU A 266 -8.25 -17.01 2.20
CA GLU A 266 -9.64 -16.55 2.30
C GLU A 266 -9.72 -15.23 3.08
N ASN A 267 -10.67 -14.39 2.70
CA ASN A 267 -10.78 -13.04 3.27
C ASN A 267 -11.06 -13.07 4.78
N GLU A 268 -11.89 -14.00 5.23
CA GLU A 268 -12.25 -14.19 6.64
C GLU A 268 -11.03 -14.58 7.49
N ASP A 269 -10.20 -15.50 6.99
CA ASP A 269 -8.97 -15.91 7.66
C ASP A 269 -7.96 -14.77 7.79
N ARG A 270 -7.82 -13.95 6.73
CA ARG A 270 -6.95 -12.76 6.76
C ARG A 270 -7.38 -11.78 7.84
N ILE A 271 -8.69 -11.49 7.92
CA ILE A 271 -9.25 -10.60 8.94
C ILE A 271 -9.00 -11.17 10.34
N LEU A 272 -9.25 -12.46 10.55
CA LEU A 272 -9.03 -13.12 11.83
C LEU A 272 -7.56 -13.04 12.28
N ILE A 273 -6.62 -13.43 11.42
CA ILE A 273 -5.19 -13.42 11.74
C ILE A 273 -4.69 -12.00 12.03
N GLN A 274 -5.13 -11.02 11.24
CA GLN A 274 -4.81 -9.61 11.48
C GLN A 274 -5.31 -9.17 12.86
N GLN A 275 -6.57 -9.46 13.21
CA GLN A 275 -7.13 -9.12 14.52
C GLN A 275 -6.39 -9.81 15.67
N GLN A 276 -6.07 -11.10 15.53
CA GLN A 276 -5.30 -11.86 16.53
C GLN A 276 -3.91 -11.27 16.76
N PHE A 277 -3.23 -10.83 15.69
CA PHE A 277 -1.93 -10.17 15.81
C PHE A 277 -2.04 -8.79 16.47
N LEU A 278 -3.01 -7.97 16.07
CA LEU A 278 -3.27 -6.67 16.70
C LEU A 278 -3.58 -6.83 18.20
N ALA A 279 -4.37 -7.84 18.57
CA ALA A 279 -4.73 -8.16 19.94
C ALA A 279 -3.63 -8.86 20.76
N GLY A 280 -2.45 -9.11 20.18
CA GLY A 280 -1.32 -9.77 20.87
C GLY A 280 -1.52 -11.27 21.11
N GLN A 281 -2.51 -11.90 20.47
CA GLN A 281 -2.73 -13.35 20.52
C GLN A 281 -1.73 -14.12 19.64
N LEU A 282 -1.25 -13.47 18.57
CA LEU A 282 -0.14 -13.95 17.74
C LEU A 282 1.11 -13.11 18.03
N GLN A 283 2.23 -13.79 18.22
CA GLN A 283 3.55 -13.16 18.41
C GLN A 283 4.28 -12.98 17.07
N ILE A 284 4.12 -13.92 16.13
CA ILE A 284 4.87 -13.92 14.86
C ILE A 284 3.91 -14.03 13.68
N ILE A 285 4.13 -13.21 12.66
CA ILE A 285 3.45 -13.31 11.36
C ILE A 285 4.47 -13.51 10.25
N CYS A 286 4.38 -14.63 9.54
CA CYS A 286 5.10 -14.87 8.28
C CYS A 286 4.25 -14.41 7.10
N CYS A 287 4.68 -13.42 6.33
CA CYS A 287 3.82 -12.82 5.33
C CYS A 287 4.50 -12.44 4.03
N THR A 288 3.70 -12.30 2.98
CA THR A 288 4.11 -11.54 1.80
C THR A 288 3.80 -10.05 1.96
N SER A 289 4.14 -9.24 0.96
CA SER A 289 3.78 -7.81 0.90
C SER A 289 2.27 -7.52 1.07
N ALA A 290 1.42 -8.54 0.95
CA ALA A 290 -0.01 -8.45 1.25
C ALA A 290 -0.29 -8.10 2.73
N PHE A 291 0.58 -8.46 3.67
CA PHE A 291 0.49 -8.03 5.07
C PHE A 291 1.15 -6.67 5.23
N GLY A 292 0.45 -5.69 4.68
CA GLY A 292 0.99 -4.38 4.45
C GLY A 292 0.04 -3.31 4.96
N MET A 293 -0.47 -2.51 4.04
CA MET A 293 -1.32 -1.36 4.31
C MET A 293 -2.49 -1.73 5.27
N GLY A 294 -2.69 -0.91 6.30
CA GLY A 294 -3.74 -1.10 7.31
C GLY A 294 -3.33 -1.82 8.60
N VAL A 295 -2.16 -2.47 8.65
CA VAL A 295 -1.63 -2.98 9.92
C VAL A 295 -1.14 -1.81 10.78
N ASP A 296 -1.78 -1.62 11.93
CA ASP A 296 -1.46 -0.59 12.93
C ASP A 296 -1.33 -1.20 14.32
N LYS A 297 -0.24 -1.95 14.51
CA LYS A 297 0.20 -2.46 15.81
C LYS A 297 1.33 -1.57 16.32
N GLU A 298 1.14 -1.01 17.52
CA GLU A 298 2.09 -0.04 18.09
C GLU A 298 3.44 -0.68 18.46
N ASP A 299 3.38 -1.94 18.90
CA ASP A 299 4.42 -2.64 19.64
C ASP A 299 5.22 -3.69 18.84
N VAL A 300 5.31 -3.56 17.50
CA VAL A 300 6.14 -4.47 16.68
C VAL A 300 7.62 -4.18 16.91
N ARG A 301 8.37 -5.14 17.47
CA ARG A 301 9.77 -4.96 17.89
C ARG A 301 10.80 -5.49 16.91
N LEU A 302 10.44 -6.52 16.13
CA LEU A 302 11.35 -7.16 15.19
C LEU A 302 10.70 -7.29 13.81
N ILE A 303 11.43 -6.88 12.79
CA ILE A 303 11.07 -7.14 11.40
C ILE A 303 12.22 -7.92 10.76
N ILE A 304 11.89 -9.05 10.16
CA ILE A 304 12.85 -9.89 9.44
C ILE A 304 12.47 -9.89 7.96
N HIS A 305 13.37 -9.44 7.11
CA HIS A 305 13.26 -9.66 5.67
C HIS A 305 13.99 -10.95 5.31
N TYR A 306 13.21 -12.03 5.18
CA TYR A 306 13.75 -13.34 4.80
C TYR A 306 14.15 -13.37 3.32
N HIS A 307 13.36 -12.67 2.50
CA HIS A 307 13.72 -12.33 1.13
C HIS A 307 13.78 -10.82 1.00
N LEU A 308 14.73 -10.37 0.19
CA LEU A 308 14.90 -8.95 -0.06
C LEU A 308 13.77 -8.39 -0.94
N PRO A 309 13.22 -7.22 -0.61
CA PRO A 309 12.31 -6.49 -1.50
C PRO A 309 12.96 -6.08 -2.82
N SER A 310 12.14 -5.74 -3.82
CA SER A 310 12.58 -5.30 -5.15
C SER A 310 13.15 -3.88 -5.17
N ASP A 311 12.87 -3.07 -4.16
CA ASP A 311 13.14 -1.64 -4.10
C ASP A 311 13.15 -1.13 -2.65
N LYS A 312 13.76 0.04 -2.44
CA LYS A 312 13.90 0.66 -1.10
C LYS A 312 12.56 1.14 -0.56
N GLU A 313 11.66 1.59 -1.43
CA GLU A 313 10.33 2.08 -1.10
C GLU A 313 9.53 1.02 -0.34
N SER A 314 9.42 -0.18 -0.92
CA SER A 314 8.74 -1.32 -0.32
C SER A 314 9.38 -1.70 1.03
N PHE A 315 10.71 -1.75 1.07
CA PHE A 315 11.44 -2.01 2.32
C PHE A 315 11.12 -0.97 3.41
N ILE A 316 11.17 0.33 3.10
CA ILE A 316 10.88 1.43 4.04
C ILE A 316 9.43 1.34 4.56
N GLN A 317 8.47 1.04 3.69
CA GLN A 317 7.07 0.86 4.11
C GLN A 317 6.89 -0.33 5.06
N GLU A 318 7.56 -1.44 4.75
CA GLU A 318 7.53 -2.67 5.55
C GLU A 318 8.16 -2.45 6.92
N VAL A 319 9.37 -1.89 6.98
CA VAL A 319 10.07 -1.62 8.25
C VAL A 319 9.38 -0.53 9.08
N GLY A 320 8.70 0.43 8.45
CA GLY A 320 7.95 1.49 9.12
C GLY A 320 6.80 0.99 10.02
N ARG A 321 6.47 -0.30 9.96
CA ARG A 321 5.50 -0.98 10.83
C ARG A 321 6.05 -1.24 12.24
N ALA A 322 7.36 -1.30 12.39
CA ALA A 322 7.98 -1.51 13.69
C ALA A 322 7.88 -0.26 14.56
N GLY A 323 7.79 -0.41 15.88
CA GLY A 323 8.17 0.68 16.79
C GLY A 323 7.18 1.83 16.83
N ARG A 324 5.92 1.70 16.44
CA ARG A 324 4.97 2.84 16.28
C ARG A 324 4.68 3.59 17.58
N ASP A 325 4.86 2.95 18.72
CA ASP A 325 4.92 3.54 20.07
C ASP A 325 6.14 4.46 20.33
N GLY A 326 7.15 4.44 19.44
CA GLY A 326 8.40 5.20 19.57
C GLY A 326 9.49 4.47 20.37
N GLU A 327 9.26 3.22 20.76
CA GLU A 327 10.22 2.38 21.46
C GLU A 327 11.18 1.66 20.49
N GLU A 328 12.33 1.23 21.00
CA GLU A 328 13.37 0.60 20.17
C GLU A 328 12.84 -0.64 19.44
N SER A 329 13.07 -0.67 18.13
CA SER A 329 12.78 -1.82 17.28
C SER A 329 13.94 -2.08 16.32
N VAL A 330 14.01 -3.30 15.79
CA VAL A 330 15.10 -3.72 14.92
C VAL A 330 14.57 -4.35 13.62
N SER A 331 15.18 -3.96 12.51
CA SER A 331 15.00 -4.54 11.19
C SER A 331 16.23 -5.35 10.81
N VAL A 332 16.03 -6.62 10.45
CA VAL A 332 17.11 -7.53 10.04
C VAL A 332 16.81 -8.10 8.65
N VAL A 333 17.72 -7.89 7.71
CA VAL A 333 17.69 -8.56 6.41
C VAL A 333 18.56 -9.82 6.47
N LEU A 334 17.98 -10.96 6.12
CA LEU A 334 18.73 -12.21 5.93
C LEU A 334 19.09 -12.33 4.45
N TYR A 335 20.36 -12.11 4.12
CA TYR A 335 20.82 -12.04 2.74
C TYR A 335 21.71 -13.25 2.42
N SER A 336 21.33 -14.03 1.40
CA SER A 336 22.20 -15.07 0.84
C SER A 336 22.64 -14.77 -0.59
N PRO A 337 23.84 -15.23 -1.01
CA PRO A 337 24.27 -15.16 -2.40
C PRO A 337 23.21 -15.73 -3.34
N GLY A 338 22.82 -14.95 -4.35
CA GLY A 338 21.80 -15.34 -5.32
C GLY A 338 20.37 -14.88 -5.01
N ASP A 339 20.09 -14.34 -3.82
CA ASP A 339 18.77 -13.81 -3.46
C ASP A 339 18.25 -12.77 -4.46
N TRP A 340 19.15 -12.02 -5.12
CA TRP A 340 18.83 -11.04 -6.16
C TRP A 340 18.04 -11.64 -7.34
N GLN A 341 18.13 -12.96 -7.57
CA GLN A 341 17.38 -13.62 -8.65
C GLN A 341 15.88 -13.65 -8.36
N ILE A 342 15.47 -13.66 -7.08
CA ILE A 342 14.06 -13.66 -6.68
C ILE A 342 13.36 -12.38 -7.17
N PRO A 343 13.79 -11.16 -6.80
CA PRO A 343 13.17 -9.94 -7.30
C PRO A 343 13.35 -9.75 -8.81
N ILE A 344 14.45 -10.20 -9.42
CA ILE A 344 14.59 -10.19 -10.90
C ILE A 344 13.45 -10.99 -11.53
N HIS A 345 13.22 -12.22 -11.07
CA HIS A 345 12.17 -13.08 -11.60
C HIS A 345 10.78 -12.47 -11.42
N LEU A 346 10.50 -11.85 -10.28
CA LEU A 346 9.22 -11.16 -10.03
C LEU A 346 9.03 -9.96 -10.96
N ILE A 347 10.07 -9.15 -11.17
CA ILE A 347 10.04 -8.02 -12.12
C ILE A 347 9.73 -8.52 -13.55
N GLU A 348 10.25 -9.68 -13.92
CA GLU A 348 9.99 -10.30 -15.23
C GLU A 348 8.58 -10.87 -15.36
N GLN A 349 7.98 -11.36 -14.28
CA GLN A 349 6.61 -11.85 -14.27
C GLN A 349 5.56 -10.72 -14.27
N ASP A 350 5.86 -9.58 -13.68
CA ASP A 350 4.92 -8.43 -13.61
C ASP A 350 4.61 -7.83 -14.99
N LEU A 351 5.57 -7.89 -15.92
CA LEU A 351 5.47 -7.24 -17.23
C LEU A 351 5.35 -8.29 -18.35
N PRO A 352 4.49 -8.07 -19.37
CA PRO A 352 4.37 -9.01 -20.46
C PRO A 352 5.65 -9.06 -21.30
N GLU A 353 6.08 -10.26 -21.67
CA GLU A 353 7.22 -10.43 -22.56
C GLU A 353 6.94 -9.89 -23.96
N GLN A 354 7.97 -9.40 -24.64
CA GLN A 354 7.86 -8.88 -26.01
C GLN A 354 7.21 -9.91 -26.97
N GLY A 355 7.56 -11.19 -26.83
CA GLY A 355 6.97 -12.28 -27.60
C GLY A 355 5.45 -12.41 -27.36
N SER A 356 5.01 -12.37 -26.10
CA SER A 356 3.60 -12.43 -25.73
C SER A 356 2.80 -11.23 -26.25
N ILE A 357 3.37 -10.02 -26.19
CA ILE A 357 2.75 -8.80 -26.75
C ILE A 357 2.54 -8.96 -28.26
N GLN A 358 3.57 -9.41 -28.99
CA GLN A 358 3.48 -9.61 -30.44
C GLN A 358 2.47 -10.69 -30.82
N GLN A 359 2.43 -11.80 -30.08
CA GLN A 359 1.46 -12.89 -30.30
C GLN A 359 0.03 -12.40 -30.05
N MET A 360 -0.19 -11.67 -28.95
CA MET A 360 -1.48 -11.06 -28.64
C MET A 360 -1.94 -10.10 -29.73
N LEU A 361 -1.09 -9.16 -30.16
CA LEU A 361 -1.46 -8.20 -31.20
C LEU A 361 -1.74 -8.89 -32.54
N ARG A 362 -0.98 -9.94 -32.89
CA ARG A 362 -1.27 -10.75 -34.08
C ARG A 362 -2.63 -11.45 -33.98
N PHE A 363 -2.96 -12.04 -32.82
CA PHE A 363 -4.25 -12.68 -32.57
C PHE A 363 -5.41 -11.68 -32.72
N LEU A 364 -5.34 -10.53 -32.06
CA LEU A 364 -6.36 -9.49 -32.15
C LEU A 364 -6.49 -8.94 -33.57
N TYR A 365 -5.37 -8.72 -34.27
CA TYR A 365 -5.36 -8.25 -35.64
C TYR A 365 -6.00 -9.26 -36.62
N GLN A 366 -5.80 -10.56 -36.41
CA GLN A 366 -6.47 -11.61 -37.19
C GLN A 366 -7.99 -11.61 -36.98
N ARG A 367 -8.46 -11.41 -35.73
CA ARG A 367 -9.90 -11.27 -35.43
C ARG A 367 -10.52 -10.09 -36.16
N VAL A 368 -9.85 -8.94 -36.13
CA VAL A 368 -10.29 -7.74 -36.84
C VAL A 368 -10.38 -8.00 -38.35
N LYS A 369 -9.39 -8.68 -38.95
CA LYS A 369 -9.43 -9.09 -40.36
C LYS A 369 -10.57 -10.06 -40.69
N ALA A 370 -10.94 -10.91 -39.73
CA ALA A 370 -12.07 -11.83 -39.84
C ALA A 370 -13.44 -11.16 -39.55
N GLY A 371 -13.48 -9.84 -39.30
CA GLY A 371 -14.71 -9.11 -38.98
C GLY A 371 -15.18 -9.28 -37.53
N GLN A 372 -14.39 -9.93 -36.67
CA GLN A 372 -14.67 -10.11 -35.25
C GLN A 372 -14.14 -8.90 -34.47
N LEU A 373 -14.97 -7.86 -34.34
CA LEU A 373 -14.58 -6.59 -33.72
C LEU A 373 -14.78 -6.56 -32.21
N GLU A 374 -15.55 -7.49 -31.62
CA GLU A 374 -15.66 -7.59 -30.16
C GLU A 374 -14.37 -8.12 -29.54
N LEU A 375 -13.97 -7.49 -28.44
CA LEU A 375 -12.83 -7.93 -27.64
C LEU A 375 -13.05 -9.36 -27.12
N PRO A 376 -12.02 -10.23 -27.19
CA PRO A 376 -12.09 -11.56 -26.61
C PRO A 376 -12.13 -11.47 -25.08
N SER A 377 -12.81 -12.43 -24.45
CA SER A 377 -12.71 -12.61 -23.00
C SER A 377 -11.29 -13.07 -22.62
N TYR A 378 -10.91 -12.85 -21.35
CA TYR A 378 -9.60 -13.28 -20.85
C TYR A 378 -9.42 -14.81 -20.98
N GLU A 379 -10.47 -15.59 -20.71
CA GLU A 379 -10.46 -17.06 -20.80
C GLU A 379 -10.19 -17.56 -22.21
N LEU A 380 -10.69 -16.87 -23.23
CA LEU A 380 -10.39 -17.19 -24.62
C LEU A 380 -8.95 -16.84 -24.98
N LEU A 381 -8.45 -15.72 -24.45
CA LEU A 381 -7.13 -15.21 -24.77
C LEU A 381 -6.01 -16.12 -24.22
N ILE A 382 -6.14 -16.59 -22.98
CA ILE A 382 -5.12 -17.45 -22.33
C ILE A 382 -4.96 -18.82 -22.97
N GLN A 383 -5.95 -19.29 -23.74
CA GLN A 383 -5.84 -20.53 -24.52
C GLN A 383 -4.81 -20.42 -25.64
N HIS A 384 -4.46 -19.19 -26.04
CA HIS A 384 -3.57 -18.91 -27.17
C HIS A 384 -2.29 -18.19 -26.76
N ILE A 385 -2.31 -17.40 -25.70
CA ILE A 385 -1.20 -16.53 -25.30
C ILE A 385 -0.93 -16.68 -23.79
N PRO A 386 0.32 -16.95 -23.38
CA PRO A 386 0.67 -17.05 -21.96
C PRO A 386 0.82 -15.65 -21.34
N ILE A 387 -0.30 -15.03 -20.98
CA ILE A 387 -0.32 -13.79 -20.18
C ILE A 387 -1.22 -13.92 -18.95
N SER A 388 -0.80 -13.27 -17.87
CA SER A 388 -1.61 -13.17 -16.65
C SER A 388 -2.77 -12.18 -16.83
N GLU A 389 -3.78 -12.27 -15.96
CA GLU A 389 -4.94 -11.36 -15.99
C GLU A 389 -4.50 -9.90 -15.78
N THR A 390 -3.54 -9.70 -14.89
CA THR A 390 -2.90 -8.39 -14.65
C THR A 390 -2.26 -7.84 -15.91
N GLN A 391 -1.46 -8.65 -16.61
CA GLN A 391 -0.81 -8.25 -17.86
C GLN A 391 -1.84 -7.94 -18.95
N TRP A 392 -2.94 -8.69 -19.01
CA TRP A 392 -4.03 -8.43 -19.94
C TRP A 392 -4.72 -7.09 -19.66
N ARG A 393 -5.09 -6.81 -18.40
CA ARG A 393 -5.69 -5.53 -18.00
C ARG A 393 -4.76 -4.34 -18.30
N PHE A 394 -3.46 -4.51 -18.05
CA PHE A 394 -2.44 -3.54 -18.42
C PHE A 394 -2.42 -3.26 -19.93
N LEU A 395 -2.35 -4.31 -20.75
CA LEU A 395 -2.33 -4.17 -22.22
C LEU A 395 -3.63 -3.59 -22.76
N LEU A 396 -4.77 -3.95 -22.19
CA LEU A 396 -6.08 -3.41 -22.55
C LEU A 396 -6.14 -1.89 -22.34
N TYR A 397 -5.70 -1.42 -21.17
CA TYR A 397 -5.62 0.01 -20.90
C TYR A 397 -4.72 0.75 -21.89
N GLN A 398 -3.56 0.19 -22.22
CA GLN A 398 -2.66 0.80 -23.21
C GLN A 398 -3.32 0.80 -24.59
N MET A 399 -4.03 -0.25 -24.97
CA MET A 399 -4.77 -0.28 -26.24
C MET A 399 -5.87 0.78 -26.29
N GLU A 400 -6.59 1.03 -25.19
CA GLU A 400 -7.59 2.11 -25.11
C GLU A 400 -6.94 3.49 -25.27
N LYS A 401 -5.85 3.76 -24.53
CA LYS A 401 -5.10 5.01 -24.60
C LYS A 401 -4.60 5.33 -26.01
N HIS A 402 -4.30 4.30 -26.79
CA HIS A 402 -3.76 4.40 -28.15
C HIS A 402 -4.82 4.16 -29.25
N ASP A 403 -6.12 4.26 -28.91
CA ASP A 403 -7.26 4.13 -29.83
C ASP A 403 -7.32 2.77 -30.58
N ILE A 404 -6.68 1.73 -30.05
CA ILE A 404 -6.78 0.35 -30.56
C ILE A 404 -8.07 -0.32 -30.07
N VAL A 405 -8.53 0.07 -28.89
CA VAL A 405 -9.78 -0.39 -28.27
C VAL A 405 -10.66 0.82 -27.93
N LYS A 406 -11.98 0.71 -28.14
CA LYS A 406 -12.99 1.64 -27.64
C LYS A 406 -14.14 0.88 -27.01
N GLY A 407 -14.31 1.03 -25.70
CA GLY A 407 -15.25 0.20 -24.93
C GLY A 407 -14.91 -1.27 -25.13
N ASN A 408 -15.88 -2.07 -25.56
CA ASN A 408 -15.68 -3.51 -25.80
C ASN A 408 -15.29 -3.88 -27.25
N HIS A 409 -14.87 -2.90 -28.07
CA HIS A 409 -14.62 -3.10 -29.50
C HIS A 409 -13.19 -2.77 -29.92
N LEU A 410 -12.62 -3.63 -30.75
CA LEU A 410 -11.37 -3.43 -31.48
C LEU A 410 -11.57 -2.46 -32.64
N HIS A 411 -10.67 -1.50 -32.76
CA HIS A 411 -10.74 -0.47 -33.77
C HIS A 411 -9.61 -0.65 -34.79
N TYR A 412 -9.98 -0.78 -36.08
CA TYR A 412 -9.00 -0.97 -37.15
C TYR A 412 -8.55 0.37 -37.74
N LYS A 413 -7.28 0.71 -37.53
CA LYS A 413 -6.60 1.79 -38.26
C LYS A 413 -5.20 1.29 -38.62
N ALA A 414 -4.96 1.00 -39.90
CA ALA A 414 -3.82 0.17 -40.34
C ALA A 414 -2.44 0.57 -39.77
N ASN A 415 -2.15 1.87 -39.69
CA ASN A 415 -0.87 2.37 -39.15
C ASN A 415 -0.83 2.35 -37.61
N ALA A 416 -1.99 2.49 -36.93
CA ALA A 416 -2.06 2.61 -35.48
C ALA A 416 -1.57 1.35 -34.76
N TRP A 417 -1.78 0.16 -35.34
CA TRP A 417 -1.38 -1.12 -34.72
C TRP A 417 0.14 -1.29 -34.72
N LYS A 418 0.83 -0.86 -35.78
CA LYS A 418 2.29 -0.90 -35.84
C LYS A 418 2.91 0.13 -34.90
N ASP A 419 2.39 1.36 -34.94
CA ASP A 419 2.84 2.43 -34.05
C ASP A 419 2.61 2.05 -32.58
N PHE A 420 1.48 1.41 -32.27
CA PHE A 420 1.18 0.89 -30.94
C PHE A 420 2.18 -0.18 -30.51
N LEU A 421 2.50 -1.17 -31.36
CA LEU A 421 3.48 -2.20 -31.04
C LEU A 421 4.84 -1.58 -30.68
N ASP A 422 5.34 -0.64 -31.47
CA ASP A 422 6.62 0.02 -31.20
C ASP A 422 6.58 0.83 -29.89
N GLN A 423 5.44 1.47 -29.59
CA GLN A 423 5.25 2.28 -28.38
C GLN A 423 5.14 1.40 -27.12
N ILE A 424 4.35 0.33 -27.15
CA ILE A 424 4.16 -0.55 -25.99
C ILE A 424 5.42 -1.33 -25.66
N GLU A 425 6.18 -1.80 -26.67
CA GLU A 425 7.45 -2.49 -26.44
C GLU A 425 8.49 -1.54 -25.80
N LYS A 426 8.58 -0.29 -26.28
CA LYS A 426 9.43 0.73 -25.65
C LYS A 426 8.99 1.05 -24.23
N PHE A 427 7.67 1.18 -24.00
CA PHE A 427 7.12 1.45 -22.68
C PHE A 427 7.47 0.33 -21.69
N VAL A 428 7.17 -0.92 -22.03
CA VAL A 428 7.48 -2.10 -21.20
C VAL A 428 8.99 -2.22 -20.98
N GLY A 429 9.81 -2.01 -22.01
CA GLY A 429 11.26 -2.02 -21.89
C GLY A 429 11.81 -0.92 -20.96
N ASN A 430 11.23 0.28 -21.01
CA ASN A 430 11.58 1.37 -20.09
C ASN A 430 11.21 1.03 -18.64
N ARG A 431 10.01 0.47 -18.41
CA ARG A 431 9.55 0.05 -17.08
C ARG A 431 10.40 -1.06 -16.50
N LYS A 432 10.75 -2.10 -17.28
CA LYS A 432 11.67 -3.16 -16.86
C LYS A 432 13.03 -2.59 -16.45
N ARG A 433 13.61 -1.68 -17.25
CA ARG A 433 14.87 -1.00 -16.92
C ARG A 433 14.77 -0.17 -15.65
N HIS A 434 13.66 0.54 -15.44
CA HIS A 434 13.43 1.30 -14.22
C HIS A 434 13.38 0.40 -12.98
N LYS A 435 12.60 -0.69 -12.99
CA LYS A 435 12.53 -1.65 -11.88
C LYS A 435 13.90 -2.28 -11.59
N LEU A 436 14.64 -2.68 -12.61
CA LEU A 436 16.01 -3.21 -12.44
C LEU A 436 16.97 -2.18 -11.84
N LYS A 437 16.82 -0.89 -12.19
CA LYS A 437 17.60 0.20 -11.57
C LYS A 437 17.27 0.36 -10.08
N GLN A 438 15.99 0.25 -9.69
CA GLN A 438 15.60 0.30 -8.28
C GLN A 438 16.14 -0.89 -7.49
N LEU A 439 16.10 -2.10 -8.07
CA LEU A 439 16.73 -3.28 -7.47
C LEU A 439 18.24 -3.11 -7.33
N GLN A 440 18.90 -2.50 -8.31
CA GLN A 440 20.33 -2.20 -8.23
C GLN A 440 20.65 -1.22 -7.09
N ARG A 441 19.81 -0.20 -6.85
CA ARG A 441 19.94 0.69 -5.67
C ARG A 441 19.75 -0.06 -4.36
N MET A 442 18.82 -1.03 -4.31
CA MET A 442 18.64 -1.89 -3.16
C MET A 442 19.90 -2.74 -2.91
N LYS A 443 20.54 -3.22 -3.98
CA LYS A 443 21.83 -3.94 -3.92
C LYS A 443 22.97 -3.09 -3.39
N GLU A 444 23.10 -1.86 -3.88
CA GLU A 444 24.09 -0.91 -3.39
C GLU A 444 23.88 -0.60 -1.90
N TRP A 445 22.64 -0.53 -1.44
CA TRP A 445 22.34 -0.36 -0.01
C TRP A 445 22.73 -1.58 0.83
N VAL A 446 22.52 -2.80 0.33
CA VAL A 446 22.93 -4.02 1.05
C VAL A 446 24.44 -4.06 1.28
N TYR A 447 25.23 -3.67 0.28
CA TYR A 447 26.70 -3.68 0.34
C TYR A 447 27.32 -2.34 0.70
N THR A 448 26.56 -1.39 1.25
CA THR A 448 27.14 -0.10 1.64
C THR A 448 28.10 -0.27 2.81
N ASP A 449 29.23 0.46 2.79
CA ASP A 449 30.16 0.59 3.93
C ASP A 449 29.82 1.79 4.82
N SER A 450 28.88 2.62 4.39
CA SER A 450 28.43 3.82 5.11
C SER A 450 27.30 3.49 6.09
N CYS A 451 26.85 4.46 6.89
CA CYS A 451 25.69 4.30 7.76
C CYS A 451 24.46 3.83 6.95
N ARG A 452 23.90 2.66 7.27
CA ARG A 452 22.76 2.09 6.54
C ARG A 452 21.53 2.98 6.56
N ARG A 453 21.28 3.69 7.66
CA ARG A 453 20.16 4.64 7.77
C ARG A 453 20.32 5.79 6.77
N GLN A 454 21.50 6.41 6.74
CA GLN A 454 21.79 7.48 5.77
C GLN A 454 21.64 6.99 4.33
N ALA A 455 22.24 5.84 4.00
CA ALA A 455 22.17 5.26 2.65
C ALA A 455 20.76 4.82 2.23
N LEU A 456 19.92 4.39 3.18
CA LEU A 456 18.55 3.97 2.91
C LEU A 456 17.68 5.15 2.47
N PHE A 457 17.79 6.27 3.19
CA PHE A 457 16.91 7.42 3.02
C PHE A 457 17.46 8.49 2.06
N ALA A 458 18.68 8.35 1.55
CA ALA A 458 19.33 9.33 0.69
C ALA A 458 18.52 9.72 -0.57
N ASP A 459 17.74 8.79 -1.13
CA ASP A 459 16.90 9.03 -2.32
C ASP A 459 15.56 9.72 -1.98
N PHE A 460 15.23 9.81 -0.68
CA PHE A 460 13.92 10.24 -0.17
C PHE A 460 13.97 11.58 0.56
N GLN A 461 15.07 11.88 1.25
CA GLN A 461 15.22 13.05 2.09
C GLN A 461 16.70 13.47 2.19
N SER A 462 16.92 14.77 2.41
CA SER A 462 18.27 15.35 2.51
C SER A 462 18.97 15.05 3.82
N GLU A 463 18.21 14.86 4.91
CA GLU A 463 18.73 14.66 6.26
C GLU A 463 18.01 13.49 6.94
N VAL A 464 18.72 12.73 7.77
CA VAL A 464 18.17 11.68 8.64
C VAL A 464 18.29 12.10 10.10
N ARG A 465 17.38 11.62 10.95
CA ARG A 465 17.42 11.96 12.37
C ARG A 465 18.49 11.13 13.09
N PRO A 466 19.14 11.67 14.13
CA PRO A 466 19.99 10.86 15.00
C PRO A 466 19.20 9.68 15.58
N ALA A 467 19.85 8.54 15.78
CA ALA A 467 19.21 7.41 16.45
C ALA A 467 18.83 7.77 17.88
N LYS A 468 17.63 7.36 18.33
CA LYS A 468 17.24 7.43 19.75
C LYS A 468 18.09 6.48 20.61
N GLY A 469 18.64 5.43 20.00
CA GLY A 469 19.58 4.51 20.61
C GLY A 469 20.52 3.93 19.56
N ARG A 470 20.30 2.67 19.17
CA ARG A 470 21.13 1.99 18.16
C ARG A 470 20.77 2.44 16.74
N CYS A 471 21.77 2.57 15.87
CA CYS A 471 21.62 3.03 14.49
C CYS A 471 21.64 1.86 13.48
N CYS A 472 22.79 1.21 13.30
CA CYS A 472 22.98 0.11 12.36
C CYS A 472 24.29 -0.64 12.60
N ASP A 473 24.41 -1.84 12.03
CA ASP A 473 25.65 -2.63 12.01
C ASP A 473 26.88 -1.85 11.52
N ASN A 474 26.77 -1.03 10.47
CA ASN A 474 27.89 -0.24 9.97
C ASN A 474 28.30 0.92 10.90
N CYS A 475 27.44 1.30 11.84
CA CYS A 475 27.76 2.27 12.89
C CYS A 475 28.39 1.63 14.14
N GLY A 476 28.66 0.31 14.11
CA GLY A 476 29.26 -0.44 15.21
C GLY A 476 28.26 -1.10 16.14
N ASP A 477 26.95 -1.03 15.85
CA ASP A 477 25.94 -1.73 16.64
C ASP A 477 25.96 -3.24 16.37
N THR A 478 25.57 -4.03 17.37
CA THR A 478 25.51 -5.48 17.21
C THR A 478 24.13 -6.03 17.58
N LEU A 479 23.70 -7.08 16.87
CA LEU A 479 22.54 -7.87 17.31
C LEU A 479 22.84 -8.63 18.62
N ALA A 480 24.10 -8.65 19.09
CA ALA A 480 24.47 -9.26 20.37
C ALA A 480 23.77 -8.55 21.55
N ASP A 481 23.59 -7.24 21.43
CA ASP A 481 23.10 -6.36 22.49
C ASP A 481 21.58 -6.20 22.49
N TRP A 482 20.89 -6.78 21.50
CA TRP A 482 19.44 -6.86 21.46
C TRP A 482 18.96 -8.04 22.30
N GLN A 483 18.45 -7.77 23.49
CA GLN A 483 17.77 -8.73 24.34
C GLN A 483 16.36 -8.22 24.61
N SER A 484 15.37 -9.09 24.56
CA SER A 484 14.00 -8.70 24.89
C SER A 484 13.92 -8.23 26.34
N GLY A 485 13.54 -6.97 26.53
CA GLY A 485 12.68 -6.59 27.64
C GLY A 485 11.28 -7.06 27.30
N LEU A 486 10.97 -8.35 27.51
CA LEU A 486 9.60 -8.70 27.84
C LEU A 486 9.36 -8.02 29.20
N THR A 487 8.88 -6.79 29.21
CA THR A 487 7.99 -6.42 30.31
C THR A 487 6.90 -7.47 30.27
N ASN A 488 6.91 -8.38 31.25
CA ASN A 488 5.82 -9.28 31.60
C ASN A 488 4.54 -8.51 31.96
N ALA A 489 4.22 -7.43 31.26
CA ALA A 489 2.84 -7.14 30.98
C ALA A 489 2.40 -8.26 30.01
N GLN A 490 2.03 -9.42 30.57
CA GLN A 490 0.84 -10.04 30.03
C GLN A 490 -0.14 -8.87 29.87
N PRO A 491 -0.66 -8.55 28.68
CA PRO A 491 -1.85 -7.71 28.65
C PRO A 491 -2.76 -8.40 29.66
N GLU A 492 -3.17 -7.69 30.72
CA GLU A 492 -4.23 -8.20 31.59
C GLU A 492 -5.26 -8.72 30.60
N ARG A 493 -5.44 -10.04 30.59
CA ARG A 493 -6.46 -10.64 29.75
C ARG A 493 -7.74 -10.13 30.39
N THR A 494 -8.15 -8.91 30.02
CA THR A 494 -9.44 -8.36 30.39
C THR A 494 -10.39 -9.47 30.02
N GLY A 495 -10.99 -10.09 31.04
CA GLY A 495 -11.78 -11.27 30.80
C GLY A 495 -12.83 -10.91 29.74
N TRP A 496 -13.34 -11.88 28.99
CA TRP A 496 -14.47 -11.63 28.08
C TRP A 496 -15.59 -10.84 28.78
N ARG A 497 -15.71 -10.94 30.12
CA ARG A 497 -16.58 -10.14 30.99
C ARG A 497 -16.28 -8.64 31.03
N GLU A 498 -15.01 -8.22 31.08
CA GLU A 498 -14.63 -6.79 31.06
C GLU A 498 -14.78 -6.20 29.65
N GLN A 499 -14.42 -6.96 28.62
CA GLN A 499 -14.70 -6.57 27.23
C GLN A 499 -16.20 -6.45 26.97
N LEU A 500 -16.99 -7.41 27.47
CA LEU A 500 -18.46 -7.36 27.40
C LEU A 500 -19.04 -6.22 28.25
N TYR A 501 -18.44 -5.92 29.41
CA TYR A 501 -18.88 -4.81 30.27
C TYR A 501 -18.68 -3.46 29.57
N HIS A 502 -17.53 -3.24 28.92
CA HIS A 502 -17.28 -2.03 28.13
C HIS A 502 -18.19 -1.93 26.89
N LEU A 503 -18.54 -3.05 26.27
CA LEU A 503 -19.48 -3.09 25.14
C LEU A 503 -20.94 -2.84 25.55
N LEU A 504 -21.31 -3.13 26.80
CA LEU A 504 -22.69 -3.00 27.31
C LEU A 504 -22.94 -1.70 28.09
N GLN A 505 -21.91 -0.88 28.35
CA GLN A 505 -22.04 0.45 28.97
C GLN A 505 -21.93 1.63 27.99
N GLN A 506 -21.71 1.37 26.69
CA GLN A 506 -21.93 2.32 25.60
C GLN A 506 -23.33 2.14 25.03
#